data_AF-A0A3C1CMC8-F1
#
_entry.id   AF-A0A3C1CMC8-F1
#
_cell.length_a   1.000
_cell.length_b   1.000
_cell.length_c   1.000
_cell.angle_alpha   90.00
_cell.angle_beta   90.00
_cell.angle_gamma   90.00
#
_symmetry.space_group_name_H-M   'P 1'
#
loop_
_entity.id
_entity.type
_entity.pdbx_description
1 polymer ?
#
loop_
_entity_poly.entity_id
_entity_poly.type
_entity_poly.pdbx_seq_one_letter_code
_entity_poly.pdbx_strand_id
1 'polypeptide(L)'
;MPDTASTNSAKPSYLGLLNAIAVGEARAHRYLGEWIAVCTDPEVRAVLQTVAWREGEHGMSFAKRIDELGFSVRRRDDPDLERDLELARSTELSDREKMDHFGLGRLNETLSFFDDIFKDHTIDIRTGELLGRYVAEEFDSARLLAACYGRLCETAAETTTSA
;
A
#
# COMPACT_ATOMS: atom_id res chain seq x y z
N MET A 1 12.22 -15.13 44.49
CA MET A 1 12.26 -14.91 43.04
C MET A 1 11.02 -15.57 42.47
N PRO A 2 9.99 -14.85 42.02
CA PRO A 2 8.92 -15.49 41.28
C PRO A 2 9.38 -15.68 39.83
N ASP A 3 9.22 -16.90 39.34
CA ASP A 3 9.39 -17.29 37.95
C ASP A 3 8.64 -16.32 37.02
N THR A 4 9.37 -15.63 36.16
CA THR A 4 8.81 -14.97 35.00
C THR A 4 8.30 -16.04 34.06
N ALA A 5 7.00 -16.34 34.17
CA ALA A 5 6.27 -17.14 33.20
C ALA A 5 6.53 -16.56 31.81
N SER A 6 7.31 -17.30 31.02
CA SER A 6 7.43 -17.06 29.59
C SER A 6 6.05 -17.30 28.99
N THR A 7 5.27 -16.24 28.82
CA THR A 7 4.01 -16.29 28.10
C THR A 7 4.35 -16.66 26.66
N ASN A 8 4.23 -17.95 26.33
CA ASN A 8 4.13 -18.40 24.94
C ASN A 8 2.86 -17.74 24.38
N SER A 9 3.02 -16.54 23.81
CA SER A 9 1.95 -15.86 23.09
C SER A 9 1.55 -16.77 21.94
N ALA A 10 0.40 -17.44 22.07
CA ALA A 10 -0.13 -18.27 20.99
C ALA A 10 -0.25 -17.40 19.74
N LYS A 11 0.20 -17.93 18.59
CA LYS A 11 0.20 -17.19 17.32
C LYS A 11 -1.20 -16.61 17.05
N PRO A 12 -1.36 -15.27 16.96
CA PRO A 12 -2.64 -14.68 16.63
C PRO A 12 -3.12 -15.10 15.24
N SER A 13 -4.43 -15.32 15.08
CA SER A 13 -5.07 -15.68 13.80
C SER A 13 -4.78 -14.64 12.71
N TYR A 14 -4.77 -13.36 13.08
CA TYR A 14 -4.52 -12.23 12.19
C TYR A 14 -3.03 -11.97 11.89
N LEU A 15 -2.07 -12.70 12.47
CA LEU A 15 -0.64 -12.44 12.25
C LEU A 15 -0.25 -12.55 10.76
N GLY A 16 -0.89 -13.48 10.02
CA GLY A 16 -0.67 -13.62 8.58
C GLY A 16 -1.10 -12.39 7.79
N LEU A 17 -2.24 -11.79 8.16
CA LEU A 17 -2.75 -10.55 7.56
C LEU A 17 -1.78 -9.39 7.80
N LEU A 18 -1.35 -9.18 9.05
CA LEU A 18 -0.42 -8.09 9.37
C LEU A 18 0.88 -8.21 8.58
N ASN A 19 1.39 -9.44 8.42
CA ASN A 19 2.61 -9.67 7.66
C ASN A 19 2.42 -9.39 6.16
N ALA A 20 1.27 -9.77 5.60
CA ALA A 20 0.97 -9.49 4.20
C ALA A 20 0.90 -7.98 3.94
N ILE A 21 0.23 -7.22 4.82
CA ILE A 21 0.17 -5.76 4.76
C ILE A 21 1.59 -5.19 4.89
N ALA A 22 2.33 -5.49 5.96
CA ALA A 22 3.67 -4.95 6.17
C ALA A 22 4.63 -5.12 4.97
N VAL A 23 4.54 -6.26 4.28
CA VAL A 23 5.35 -6.54 3.07
C VAL A 23 4.80 -5.82 1.84
N GLY A 24 3.49 -5.85 1.61
CA GLY A 24 2.83 -5.20 0.47
C GLY A 24 3.03 -3.68 0.49
N GLU A 25 2.78 -3.06 1.62
CA GLU A 25 2.91 -1.62 1.84
C GLU A 25 4.35 -1.14 1.67
N ALA A 26 5.31 -1.86 2.25
CA ALA A 26 6.73 -1.52 2.10
C ALA A 26 7.20 -1.63 0.64
N ARG A 27 6.63 -2.56 -0.14
CA ARG A 27 6.88 -2.69 -1.57
C ARG A 27 6.23 -1.54 -2.35
N ALA A 28 4.99 -1.18 -2.02
CA ALA A 28 4.27 -0.08 -2.64
C ALA A 28 5.01 1.24 -2.47
N HIS A 29 5.43 1.54 -1.25
CA HIS A 29 6.27 2.70 -0.93
C HIS A 29 7.51 2.79 -1.83
N ARG A 30 8.19 1.66 -2.08
CA ARG A 30 9.41 1.62 -2.90
C ARG A 30 9.15 1.99 -4.35
N TYR A 31 8.21 1.32 -5.03
CA TYR A 31 7.98 1.63 -6.45
C TYR A 31 7.37 3.03 -6.63
N LEU A 32 6.52 3.48 -5.70
CA LEU A 32 6.00 4.86 -5.73
C LEU A 32 7.14 5.87 -5.59
N GLY A 33 8.14 5.61 -4.73
CA GLY A 33 9.32 6.45 -4.58
C GLY A 33 10.13 6.59 -5.86
N GLU A 34 10.38 5.47 -6.57
CA GLU A 34 11.05 5.48 -7.88
C GLU A 34 10.26 6.28 -8.92
N TRP A 35 8.94 6.15 -8.92
CA TRP A 35 8.09 6.91 -9.83
C TRP A 35 8.10 8.40 -9.51
N ILE A 36 7.94 8.79 -8.24
CA ILE A 36 7.97 10.19 -7.80
C ILE A 36 9.27 10.89 -8.26
N ALA A 37 10.40 10.19 -8.22
CA ALA A 37 11.70 10.73 -8.61
C ALA A 37 11.79 11.12 -10.10
N VAL A 38 11.00 10.48 -10.97
CA VAL A 38 10.99 10.73 -12.42
C VAL A 38 9.71 11.39 -12.93
N CYS A 39 8.66 11.44 -12.12
CA CYS A 39 7.38 12.07 -12.47
C CYS A 39 7.59 13.57 -12.72
N THR A 40 7.06 14.10 -13.82
CA THR A 40 7.21 15.51 -14.21
C THR A 40 5.95 16.35 -13.93
N ASP A 41 4.76 15.74 -13.96
CA ASP A 41 3.49 16.40 -13.64
C ASP A 41 3.43 16.67 -12.11
N PRO A 42 3.38 17.95 -11.68
CA PRO A 42 3.37 18.29 -10.26
C PRO A 42 2.11 17.83 -9.53
N GLU A 43 0.97 17.74 -10.20
CA GLU A 43 -0.29 17.27 -9.60
C GLU A 43 -0.27 15.75 -9.41
N VAL A 44 0.23 15.00 -10.40
CA VAL A 44 0.47 13.55 -10.23
C VAL A 44 1.46 13.32 -9.09
N ARG A 45 2.57 14.05 -9.09
CA ARG A 45 3.61 13.90 -8.05
C ARG A 45 3.05 14.12 -6.66
N ALA A 46 2.19 15.13 -6.46
CA ALA A 46 1.59 15.41 -5.15
C ALA A 46 0.68 14.26 -4.67
N VAL A 47 -0.10 13.66 -5.57
CA VAL A 47 -0.93 12.48 -5.26
C VAL A 47 -0.04 11.30 -4.90
N LEU A 48 0.95 10.98 -5.74
CA LEU A 48 1.88 9.87 -5.49
C LEU A 48 2.63 10.03 -4.17
N GLN A 49 3.09 11.25 -3.84
CA GLN A 49 3.76 11.52 -2.56
C GLN A 49 2.86 11.26 -1.36
N THR A 50 1.61 11.70 -1.44
CA THR A 50 0.62 11.49 -0.37
C THR A 50 0.40 9.99 -0.12
N VAL A 51 0.19 9.23 -1.20
CA VAL A 51 0.01 7.79 -1.12
C VAL A 51 1.28 7.12 -0.61
N ALA A 52 2.45 7.43 -1.19
CA ALA A 52 3.72 6.85 -0.77
C ALA A 52 4.03 7.06 0.72
N TRP A 53 3.68 8.21 1.29
CA TRP A 53 3.83 8.44 2.73
C TRP A 53 2.93 7.52 3.56
N ARG A 54 1.70 7.26 3.10
CA ARG A 54 0.79 6.32 3.75
C ARG A 54 1.33 4.89 3.68
N GLU A 55 1.66 4.39 2.49
CA GLU A 55 2.20 3.02 2.34
C GLU A 55 3.48 2.82 3.18
N GLY A 56 4.36 3.84 3.21
CA GLY A 56 5.59 3.79 4.00
C GLY A 56 5.30 3.71 5.50
N GLU A 57 4.36 4.54 5.97
CA GLU A 57 3.93 4.53 7.37
C GLU A 57 3.20 3.23 7.72
N HIS A 58 2.31 2.73 6.87
CA HIS A 58 1.61 1.46 7.06
C HIS A 58 2.59 0.31 7.17
N GLY A 59 3.50 0.16 6.20
CA GLY A 59 4.51 -0.88 6.20
C GLY A 59 5.32 -0.92 7.50
N MET A 60 5.74 0.26 7.97
CA MET A 60 6.47 0.40 9.24
C MET A 60 5.61 0.11 10.47
N SER A 61 4.37 0.60 10.52
CA SER A 61 3.48 0.45 11.66
C SER A 61 3.00 -0.98 11.83
N PHE A 62 2.71 -1.71 10.75
CA PHE A 62 2.38 -3.13 10.82
C PHE A 62 3.60 -3.98 11.18
N ALA A 63 4.79 -3.66 10.66
CA ALA A 63 6.02 -4.32 11.08
C ALA A 63 6.27 -4.15 12.59
N LYS A 64 6.14 -2.92 13.11
CA LYS A 64 6.21 -2.63 14.54
C LYS A 64 5.18 -3.41 15.34
N ARG A 65 3.93 -3.50 14.87
CA ARG A 65 2.88 -4.24 15.59
C ARG A 65 3.19 -5.74 15.67
N ILE A 66 3.75 -6.32 14.60
CA ILE A 66 4.22 -7.71 14.59
C ILE A 66 5.29 -7.94 15.65
N ASP A 67 6.26 -7.02 15.78
CA ASP A 67 7.32 -7.10 16.79
C ASP A 67 6.74 -6.99 18.22
N GLU A 68 5.78 -6.08 18.45
CA GLU A 68 5.08 -5.94 19.73
C GLU A 68 4.29 -7.19 20.14
N LEU A 69 3.85 -7.99 19.19
CA LEU A 69 3.18 -9.27 19.42
C LEU A 69 4.16 -10.42 19.72
N GLY A 70 5.48 -10.16 19.67
CA GLY A 70 6.54 -11.15 19.90
C GLY A 70 6.91 -11.94 18.65
N PHE A 71 6.61 -11.43 17.45
CA PHE A 71 6.95 -12.05 16.17
C PHE A 71 7.89 -11.14 15.36
N SER A 72 8.16 -11.50 14.11
CA SER A 72 8.97 -10.69 13.19
C SER A 72 8.42 -10.79 11.78
N VAL A 73 8.52 -9.71 11.00
CA VAL A 73 8.11 -9.70 9.58
C VAL A 73 8.87 -10.78 8.81
N ARG A 74 8.12 -11.63 8.10
CA ARG A 74 8.63 -12.62 7.16
C ARG A 74 8.50 -12.07 5.75
N ARG A 75 9.64 -11.70 5.17
CA ARG A 75 9.74 -11.33 3.76
C ARG A 75 9.93 -12.59 2.94
N ARG A 76 9.26 -12.64 1.79
CA ARG A 76 9.54 -13.62 0.73
C ARG A 76 10.16 -12.88 -0.44
N ASP A 77 11.06 -13.52 -1.16
CA ASP A 77 11.55 -12.99 -2.41
C ASP A 77 10.37 -12.74 -3.36
N ASP A 78 10.36 -11.55 -3.94
CA ASP A 78 9.41 -11.15 -4.95
C ASP A 78 10.14 -11.10 -6.30
N PRO A 79 9.93 -12.09 -7.19
CA PRO A 79 10.61 -12.15 -8.46
C PRO A 79 10.24 -10.98 -9.39
N ASP A 80 9.10 -10.32 -9.14
CA ASP A 80 8.61 -9.20 -9.95
C ASP A 80 9.12 -7.83 -9.47
N LEU A 81 9.76 -7.76 -8.31
CA LEU A 81 10.15 -6.50 -7.69
C LEU A 81 11.03 -5.65 -8.62
N GLU A 82 12.08 -6.23 -9.22
CA GLU A 82 12.98 -5.45 -10.07
C GLU A 82 12.27 -4.92 -11.31
N ARG A 83 11.43 -5.74 -11.94
CA ARG A 83 10.59 -5.35 -13.08
C ARG A 83 9.66 -4.19 -12.74
N ASP A 84 9.03 -4.23 -11.56
CA ASP A 84 8.14 -3.17 -11.10
C ASP A 84 8.92 -1.86 -10.82
N LEU A 85 10.13 -1.95 -10.24
CA LEU A 85 10.98 -0.78 -10.04
C LEU A 85 11.45 -0.17 -11.37
N GLU A 86 11.79 -1.00 -12.36
CA GLU A 86 12.13 -0.56 -13.73
C GLU A 86 10.99 0.20 -14.39
N LEU A 87 9.77 -0.32 -14.30
CA LEU A 87 8.58 0.32 -14.85
C LEU A 87 8.27 1.65 -14.15
N ALA A 88 8.39 1.69 -12.82
CA ALA A 88 8.17 2.90 -12.03
C ALA A 88 9.13 4.04 -12.42
N ARG A 89 10.42 3.74 -12.57
CA ARG A 89 11.45 4.73 -12.95
C ARG A 89 11.56 5.01 -14.45
N SER A 90 10.75 4.36 -15.28
CA SER A 90 10.76 4.59 -16.73
C SER A 90 10.38 6.03 -17.06
N THR A 91 11.18 6.72 -17.86
CA THR A 91 10.85 8.04 -18.42
C THR A 91 10.14 7.94 -19.77
N GLU A 92 10.07 6.74 -20.34
CA GLU A 92 9.43 6.47 -21.63
C GLU A 92 7.93 6.20 -21.49
N LEU A 93 7.50 5.72 -20.32
CA LEU A 93 6.09 5.51 -20.00
C LEU A 93 5.48 6.77 -19.39
N SER A 94 4.31 7.14 -19.88
CA SER A 94 3.48 8.17 -19.26
C SER A 94 2.98 7.74 -17.88
N ASP A 95 2.64 8.71 -17.04
CA ASP A 95 2.04 8.45 -15.73
C ASP A 95 0.75 7.61 -15.86
N ARG A 96 -0.04 7.82 -16.92
CA ARG A 96 -1.25 7.03 -17.21
C ARG A 96 -0.92 5.56 -17.46
N GLU A 97 0.07 5.28 -18.29
CA GLU A 97 0.49 3.89 -18.61
C GLU A 97 1.04 3.18 -17.38
N LYS A 98 1.75 3.89 -16.51
CA LYS A 98 2.18 3.34 -15.21
C LYS A 98 0.99 3.07 -14.31
N MET A 99 0.00 3.96 -14.23
CA MET A 99 -1.24 3.73 -13.47
C MET A 99 -2.01 2.50 -13.98
N ASP A 100 -2.06 2.31 -15.29
CA ASP A 100 -2.63 1.11 -15.92
C ASP A 100 -1.88 -0.16 -15.50
N HIS A 101 -0.55 -0.13 -15.54
CA HIS A 101 0.29 -1.27 -15.18
C HIS A 101 0.10 -1.70 -13.73
N PHE A 102 0.12 -0.74 -12.80
CA PHE A 102 -0.03 -1.00 -11.38
C PHE A 102 -1.50 -1.13 -10.93
N GLY A 103 -2.47 -0.94 -11.84
CA GLY A 103 -3.89 -1.05 -11.52
C GLY A 103 -4.42 0.06 -10.59
N LEU A 104 -3.71 1.18 -10.45
CA LEU A 104 -3.99 2.21 -9.45
C LEU A 104 -5.31 2.96 -9.69
N GLY A 105 -5.78 3.01 -10.94
CA GLY A 105 -7.05 3.65 -11.31
C GLY A 105 -8.30 2.87 -10.92
N ARG A 106 -8.18 1.60 -10.46
CA ARG A 106 -9.30 0.70 -10.14
C ARG A 106 -9.17 0.02 -8.77
N LEU A 107 -8.34 0.56 -7.88
CA LEU A 107 -8.10 -0.04 -6.56
C LEU A 107 -9.39 -0.22 -5.75
N ASN A 108 -10.37 0.67 -5.92
CA ASN A 108 -11.67 0.56 -5.26
C ASN A 108 -12.37 -0.79 -5.51
N GLU A 109 -12.10 -1.46 -6.64
CA GLU A 109 -12.66 -2.77 -6.97
C GLU A 109 -12.04 -3.90 -6.13
N THR A 110 -10.81 -3.72 -5.65
CA THR A 110 -10.05 -4.72 -4.87
C THR A 110 -10.14 -4.50 -3.35
N LEU A 111 -10.56 -3.32 -2.90
CA LEU A 111 -10.69 -2.97 -1.47
C LEU A 111 -11.78 -3.73 -0.71
N SER A 112 -12.68 -4.44 -1.40
CA SER A 112 -13.68 -5.34 -0.78
C SER A 112 -13.04 -6.43 0.10
N PHE A 113 -11.75 -6.72 -0.09
CA PHE A 113 -10.96 -7.54 0.82
C PHE A 113 -11.06 -7.09 2.30
N PHE A 114 -11.26 -5.79 2.55
CA PHE A 114 -11.31 -5.23 3.90
C PHE A 114 -12.65 -5.40 4.62
N ASP A 115 -13.73 -5.72 3.90
CA ASP A 115 -15.09 -5.81 4.46
C ASP A 115 -15.20 -6.86 5.58
N ASP A 116 -14.30 -7.85 5.57
CA ASP A 116 -14.34 -9.01 6.45
C ASP A 116 -13.29 -9.00 7.57
N ILE A 117 -12.39 -8.02 7.60
CA ILE A 117 -11.28 -7.97 8.58
C ILE A 117 -11.78 -8.10 10.02
N PHE A 118 -12.83 -7.34 10.37
CA PHE A 118 -13.33 -7.26 11.74
C PHE A 118 -14.26 -8.42 12.13
N LYS A 119 -14.44 -9.44 11.26
CA LYS A 119 -15.11 -10.69 11.63
C LYS A 119 -14.25 -11.53 12.61
N ASP A 120 -12.94 -11.29 12.66
CA ASP A 120 -12.06 -11.89 13.67
C ASP A 120 -12.19 -11.14 15.01
N HIS A 121 -13.02 -11.69 15.91
CA HIS A 121 -13.25 -11.11 17.24
C HIS A 121 -12.10 -11.35 18.23
N THR A 122 -10.97 -11.95 17.81
CA THR A 122 -9.77 -12.09 18.64
C THR A 122 -8.79 -10.93 18.49
N ILE A 123 -9.05 -10.01 17.54
CA ILE A 123 -8.27 -8.81 17.33
C ILE A 123 -8.25 -7.96 18.62
N ASP A 124 -7.04 -7.68 19.11
CA ASP A 124 -6.87 -6.81 20.27
C ASP A 124 -7.07 -5.33 19.90
N ILE A 125 -7.31 -4.49 20.91
CA ILE A 125 -7.63 -3.07 20.70
C ILE A 125 -6.58 -2.31 19.88
N ARG A 126 -5.28 -2.57 20.07
CA ARG A 126 -4.21 -1.86 19.36
C ARG A 126 -4.12 -2.30 17.92
N THR A 127 -4.29 -3.59 17.67
CA THR A 127 -4.35 -4.13 16.31
C THR A 127 -5.60 -3.61 15.58
N GLY A 128 -6.75 -3.54 16.27
CA GLY A 128 -7.99 -3.01 15.71
C GLY A 128 -7.91 -1.52 15.36
N GLU A 129 -7.32 -0.69 16.23
CA GLU A 129 -7.05 0.73 15.97
C GLU A 129 -6.20 0.93 14.71
N LEU A 130 -5.10 0.15 14.59
CA LEU A 130 -4.21 0.22 13.44
C LEU A 130 -4.91 -0.20 12.14
N LEU A 131 -5.62 -1.34 12.15
CA LEU A 131 -6.37 -1.83 11.00
C LEU A 131 -7.47 -0.85 10.57
N GLY A 132 -8.18 -0.24 11.52
CA GLY A 132 -9.25 0.71 11.21
C GLY A 132 -8.72 1.97 10.51
N ARG A 133 -7.59 2.52 10.99
CA ARG A 133 -6.93 3.64 10.33
C ARG A 133 -6.44 3.26 8.94
N TYR A 134 -5.75 2.12 8.82
CA TYR A 134 -5.26 1.59 7.55
C TYR A 134 -6.39 1.49 6.52
N VAL A 135 -7.48 0.80 6.84
CA VAL A 135 -8.63 0.64 5.92
C VAL A 135 -9.20 1.99 5.50
N ALA A 136 -9.37 2.94 6.42
CA ALA A 136 -9.89 4.27 6.08
C ALA A 136 -8.96 5.03 5.10
N GLU A 137 -7.64 4.93 5.31
CA GLU A 137 -6.63 5.55 4.46
C GLU A 137 -6.54 4.85 3.10
N GLU A 138 -6.68 3.53 3.02
CA GLU A 138 -6.68 2.77 1.76
C GLU A 138 -7.82 3.20 0.83
N PHE A 139 -9.03 3.31 1.38
CA PHE A 139 -10.16 3.83 0.62
C PHE A 139 -9.95 5.27 0.16
N ASP A 140 -9.24 6.09 0.93
CA ASP A 140 -8.91 7.46 0.56
C ASP A 140 -7.83 7.55 -0.52
N SER A 141 -6.75 6.79 -0.37
CA SER A 141 -5.69 6.66 -1.38
C SER A 141 -6.26 6.17 -2.71
N ALA A 142 -7.17 5.20 -2.70
CA ALA A 142 -7.85 4.73 -3.91
C ALA A 142 -8.69 5.84 -4.59
N ARG A 143 -9.38 6.69 -3.83
CA ARG A 143 -10.11 7.84 -4.41
C ARG A 143 -9.17 8.87 -5.01
N LEU A 144 -8.07 9.19 -4.33
CA LEU A 144 -7.06 10.13 -4.83
C LEU A 144 -6.46 9.63 -6.16
N LEU A 145 -6.10 8.34 -6.23
CA LEU A 145 -5.54 7.72 -7.43
C LEU A 145 -6.56 7.64 -8.56
N ALA A 146 -7.81 7.27 -8.28
CA ALA A 146 -8.87 7.23 -9.29
C ALA A 146 -9.16 8.62 -9.89
N ALA A 147 -9.21 9.66 -9.05
CA ALA A 147 -9.38 11.03 -9.53
C ALA A 147 -8.19 11.48 -10.39
N CYS A 148 -6.96 11.19 -9.94
CA CYS A 148 -5.76 11.49 -10.71
C CYS A 148 -5.72 10.77 -12.06
N TYR A 149 -6.11 9.49 -12.08
CA TYR A 149 -6.19 8.69 -13.29
C TYR A 149 -7.25 9.23 -14.26
N GLY A 150 -8.43 9.63 -13.76
CA GLY A 150 -9.48 10.25 -14.56
C GLY A 150 -8.98 11.50 -15.30
N ARG A 151 -8.29 12.40 -14.58
CA ARG A 151 -7.68 13.61 -15.16
C ARG A 151 -6.68 13.28 -16.29
N LEU A 152 -5.83 12.28 -16.08
CA LEU A 152 -4.86 11.83 -17.08
C LEU A 152 -5.53 11.27 -18.34
N CYS A 153 -6.65 10.55 -18.17
CA CYS A 153 -7.45 10.04 -19.28
C CYS A 153 -8.11 11.16 -20.09
N GLU A 154 -8.65 12.18 -19.43
CA GLU A 154 -9.25 13.35 -20.09
C GLU A 154 -8.22 14.13 -20.92
N THR A 155 -7.04 14.39 -20.34
CA THR A 155 -5.94 15.10 -21.04
C THR A 155 -5.46 14.35 -22.29
N ALA A 156 -5.41 13.01 -22.23
CA ALA A 156 -5.02 12.19 -23.38
C ALA A 156 -6.07 12.26 -24.52
N ALA A 157 -7.36 12.31 -24.18
CA ALA A 157 -8.44 12.43 -25.15
C ALA A 157 -8.45 13.79 -25.88
N GLU A 158 -8.18 14.88 -25.16
CA GLU A 158 -8.07 16.24 -25.74
C GLU A 158 -6.89 16.37 -26.71
N THR A 159 -5.76 15.76 -26.37
CA THR A 159 -4.56 15.74 -27.23
C THR A 159 -4.81 14.97 -28.54
N THR A 160 -5.59 13.89 -28.48
CA THR A 160 -5.94 13.09 -29.67
C THR A 160 -6.95 13.78 -30.58
N THR A 161 -7.81 14.65 -30.04
CA THR A 161 -8.86 15.35 -30.80
C THR A 161 -8.33 16.62 -31.47
N SER A 162 -7.19 17.16 -31.02
CA SER A 162 -6.61 18.41 -31.51
C SER A 162 -5.44 18.22 -32.51
N ALA A 163 -5.14 16.98 -32.90
CA ALA A 163 -4.10 16.60 -33.86
C ALA A 163 -4.71 16.14 -35.18
#